data_AF-G9K855-F1
#
_entry.id   AF-G9K855-F1
#
_cell.length_a   1.000
_cell.length_b   1.000
_cell.length_c   1.000
_cell.angle_alpha   90.00
_cell.angle_beta   90.00
_cell.angle_gamma   90.00
#
_symmetry.space_group_name_H-M   'P 1'
#
loop_
_entity.id
_entity.type
_entity.pdbx_description
1 polymer ?
#
loop_
_entity_poly.entity_id
_entity_poly.type
_entity_poly.pdbx_seq_one_letter_code
_entity_poly.pdbx_strand_id
1 'polypeptide(L)'
;TTLLCQDGPGFYPRQSLHAWHRDTDAEALELDGRPHLLLASASQRPVLFQWLGGRFERRTDIPEAEDVYATRHFQAGGDVFLCLTRYIGDSMVMRWDGSMFRLLQQLPSRGAHVFQPLLIARDQLAILGSDFAFSQVFHLEPDKGLLEPLQELGPPALVAPRAFAHITIAGRCFLFAACFKGPTQIYQHHELDLSA
;
A
#
# COMPACT_ATOMS: atom_id res chain seq x y z
N THR A 1 7.49 -12.54 -12.54
CA THR A 1 7.66 -11.08 -12.76
C THR A 1 8.95 -10.75 -13.49
N THR A 2 9.04 -9.65 -14.26
CA THR A 2 10.27 -9.22 -14.99
C THR A 2 10.62 -7.77 -14.68
N LEU A 3 11.86 -7.51 -14.26
CA LEU A 3 12.45 -6.18 -14.15
C LEU A 3 12.93 -5.71 -15.52
N LEU A 4 12.49 -4.52 -15.92
CA LEU A 4 12.99 -3.81 -17.10
C LEU A 4 13.89 -2.65 -16.67
N CYS A 5 14.99 -2.41 -17.40
CA CYS A 5 15.85 -1.26 -17.19
C CYS A 5 15.87 -0.38 -18.44
N GLN A 6 15.93 0.95 -18.23
CA GLN A 6 16.14 1.88 -19.33
C GLN A 6 17.57 1.75 -19.84
N ASP A 7 17.72 1.52 -21.14
CA ASP A 7 19.01 1.51 -21.84
C ASP A 7 18.82 2.19 -23.20
N GLY A 8 19.49 3.33 -23.41
CA GLY A 8 19.27 4.17 -24.58
C GLY A 8 17.79 4.60 -24.76
N PRO A 9 17.15 4.28 -25.90
CA PRO A 9 15.81 4.78 -26.22
C PRO A 9 14.65 3.99 -25.60
N GLY A 10 14.91 2.89 -24.89
CA GLY A 10 13.85 1.96 -24.47
C GLY A 10 14.10 1.27 -23.14
N PHE A 11 13.14 0.42 -22.76
CA PHE A 11 13.22 -0.45 -21.59
C PHE A 11 13.44 -1.90 -22.02
N TYR A 12 14.45 -2.55 -21.46
CA TYR A 12 14.85 -3.92 -21.83
C TYR A 12 14.87 -4.84 -20.62
N PRO A 13 14.56 -6.15 -20.78
CA PRO A 13 14.59 -7.10 -19.67
C PRO A 13 15.97 -7.19 -19.04
N ARG A 14 16.04 -6.98 -17.72
CA ARG A 14 17.27 -7.07 -16.93
C ARG A 14 17.32 -8.34 -16.07
N GLN A 15 16.16 -8.76 -15.57
CA GLN A 15 16.05 -9.90 -14.66
C GLN A 15 14.60 -10.43 -14.60
N SER A 16 14.43 -11.74 -14.58
CA SER A 16 13.16 -12.39 -14.23
C SER A 16 13.19 -12.86 -12.78
N LEU A 17 12.08 -12.66 -12.07
CA LEU A 17 11.90 -12.98 -10.66
C LEU A 17 10.70 -13.92 -10.46
N HIS A 18 10.79 -14.72 -9.41
CA HIS A 18 9.69 -15.53 -8.88
C HIS A 18 9.05 -16.47 -9.91
N ALA A 19 9.90 -17.26 -10.59
CA ALA A 19 9.46 -18.21 -11.61
C ALA A 19 8.36 -19.14 -11.07
N TRP A 20 7.34 -19.39 -11.88
CA TRP A 20 6.20 -20.27 -11.58
C TRP A 20 5.25 -19.80 -10.46
N HIS A 21 5.40 -18.54 -10.02
CA HIS A 21 4.48 -17.93 -9.07
C HIS A 21 3.47 -17.03 -9.76
N ARG A 22 2.31 -16.88 -9.14
CA ARG A 22 1.22 -16.00 -9.59
C ARG A 22 1.33 -14.67 -8.87
N ASP A 23 2.37 -13.91 -9.24
CA ASP A 23 2.61 -12.57 -8.69
C ASP A 23 1.39 -11.67 -8.95
N THR A 24 0.86 -11.04 -7.90
CA THR A 24 -0.32 -10.16 -7.96
C THR A 24 0.04 -8.68 -7.85
N ASP A 25 1.15 -8.36 -7.18
CA ASP A 25 1.61 -7.00 -6.96
C ASP A 25 3.13 -6.99 -6.72
N ALA A 26 3.76 -5.86 -7.06
CA ALA A 26 5.19 -5.64 -6.90
C ALA A 26 5.42 -4.23 -6.31
N GLU A 27 6.05 -4.16 -5.15
CA GLU A 27 6.29 -2.91 -4.42
C GLU A 27 7.79 -2.68 -4.25
N ALA A 28 8.31 -1.63 -4.88
CA ALA A 28 9.67 -1.18 -4.67
C ALA A 28 9.74 -0.28 -3.44
N LEU A 29 10.74 -0.49 -2.59
CA LEU A 29 10.96 0.27 -1.36
C LEU A 29 12.44 0.34 -1.01
N GLU A 30 12.80 1.29 -0.17
CA GLU A 30 14.15 1.39 0.41
C GLU A 30 14.11 0.98 1.89
N LEU A 31 15.03 0.11 2.29
CA LEU A 31 15.24 -0.29 3.69
C LEU A 31 16.72 -0.17 4.00
N ASP A 32 17.05 0.57 5.06
CA ASP A 32 18.42 0.80 5.52
C ASP A 32 19.34 1.32 4.40
N GLY A 33 18.84 2.25 3.57
CA GLY A 33 19.58 2.84 2.46
C GLY A 33 19.76 1.91 1.24
N ARG A 34 19.08 0.75 1.21
CA ARG A 34 19.23 -0.24 0.15
C ARG A 34 17.92 -0.49 -0.58
N PRO A 35 17.94 -0.58 -1.93
CA PRO A 35 16.76 -0.93 -2.70
C PRO A 35 16.30 -2.37 -2.42
N HIS A 36 14.99 -2.52 -2.23
CA HIS A 36 14.31 -3.78 -2.06
C HIS A 36 13.07 -3.84 -2.97
N LEU A 37 12.59 -5.05 -3.20
CA LEU A 37 11.36 -5.32 -3.94
C LEU A 37 10.55 -6.36 -3.18
N LEU A 38 9.30 -6.05 -2.87
CA LEU A 38 8.32 -6.99 -2.35
C LEU A 38 7.49 -7.53 -3.50
N LEU A 39 7.34 -8.85 -3.58
CA LEU A 39 6.40 -9.51 -4.48
C LEU A 39 5.31 -10.20 -3.67
N ALA A 40 4.06 -9.79 -3.86
CA ALA A 40 2.90 -10.54 -3.39
C ALA A 40 2.49 -11.58 -4.44
N SER A 41 1.98 -12.73 -3.99
CA SER A 41 1.55 -13.81 -4.87
C SER A 41 0.34 -14.51 -4.31
N ALA A 42 -0.58 -14.93 -5.19
CA ALA A 42 -1.80 -15.62 -4.78
C ALA A 42 -1.50 -16.89 -3.97
N SER A 43 -2.13 -17.03 -2.79
CA SER A 43 -1.96 -18.17 -1.88
C SER A 43 -0.51 -18.41 -1.41
N GLN A 44 0.31 -17.36 -1.36
CA GLN A 44 1.69 -17.40 -0.85
C GLN A 44 1.93 -16.25 0.13
N ARG A 45 3.05 -16.30 0.86
CA ARG A 45 3.54 -15.14 1.62
C ARG A 45 4.28 -14.18 0.69
N PRO A 46 4.21 -12.85 0.91
CA PRO A 46 5.03 -11.90 0.20
C PRO A 46 6.52 -12.22 0.37
N VAL A 47 7.29 -12.06 -0.71
CA VAL A 47 8.73 -12.33 -0.72
C VAL A 47 9.48 -11.01 -0.85
N LEU A 48 10.39 -10.75 0.08
CA LEU A 48 11.29 -9.59 0.06
C LEU A 48 12.58 -9.95 -0.69
N PHE A 49 12.88 -9.18 -1.72
CA PHE A 49 14.13 -9.22 -2.46
C PHE A 49 14.98 -8.00 -2.11
N GLN A 50 16.30 -8.16 -2.11
CA GLN A 50 17.27 -7.08 -1.89
C GLN A 50 18.13 -6.89 -3.14
N TRP A 51 18.43 -5.65 -3.50
CA TRP A 51 19.36 -5.35 -4.58
C TRP A 51 20.81 -5.57 -4.15
N LEU A 52 21.49 -6.54 -4.78
CA LEU A 52 22.87 -6.91 -4.52
C LEU A 52 23.60 -7.14 -5.85
N GLY A 53 24.76 -6.52 -6.03
CA GLY A 53 25.62 -6.78 -7.19
C GLY A 53 24.95 -6.56 -8.55
N GLY A 54 24.00 -5.61 -8.64
CA GLY A 54 23.32 -5.29 -9.90
C GLY A 54 22.12 -6.19 -10.23
N ARG A 55 21.54 -6.90 -9.25
CA ARG A 55 20.34 -7.74 -9.41
C ARG A 55 19.58 -7.86 -8.09
N PHE A 56 18.31 -8.21 -8.14
CA PHE A 56 17.52 -8.56 -6.96
C PHE A 56 17.76 -10.01 -6.55
N GLU A 57 18.06 -10.24 -5.28
CA GLU A 57 18.21 -11.58 -4.69
C GLU A 57 17.18 -11.79 -3.58
N ARG A 58 16.63 -13.00 -3.46
CA ARG A 58 15.64 -13.30 -2.43
C ARG A 58 16.29 -13.17 -1.06
N ARG A 59 15.73 -12.33 -0.20
CA ARG A 59 16.18 -12.12 1.17
C ARG A 59 15.41 -13.02 2.13
N THR A 60 14.09 -12.91 2.17
CA THR A 60 13.23 -13.70 3.07
C THR A 60 11.75 -13.56 2.69
N ASP A 61 10.88 -14.36 3.29
CA ASP A 61 9.43 -14.19 3.25
C ASP A 61 9.00 -13.24 4.36
N ILE A 62 7.88 -12.54 4.15
CA ILE A 62 7.21 -11.80 5.22
C ILE A 62 6.43 -12.80 6.08
N PRO A 63 6.75 -12.94 7.39
CA PRO A 63 6.10 -13.91 8.27
C PRO A 63 4.64 -13.54 8.50
N GLU A 64 3.80 -14.53 8.83
CA GLU A 64 2.40 -14.35 9.25
C GLU A 64 1.48 -13.65 8.22
N ALA A 65 1.97 -13.46 6.99
CA ALA A 65 1.30 -12.72 5.94
C ALA A 65 0.83 -13.63 4.78
N GLU A 66 -0.06 -14.57 5.07
CA GLU A 66 -0.60 -15.46 4.04
C GLU A 66 -1.68 -14.79 3.17
N ASP A 67 -1.72 -15.16 1.89
CA ASP A 67 -2.76 -14.76 0.92
C ASP A 67 -2.92 -13.24 0.76
N VAL A 68 -1.78 -12.54 0.83
CA VAL A 68 -1.70 -11.10 0.56
C VAL A 68 -1.86 -10.86 -0.94
N TYR A 69 -2.81 -10.00 -1.28
CA TYR A 69 -3.10 -9.58 -2.65
C TYR A 69 -2.14 -8.49 -3.14
N ALA A 70 -1.91 -7.46 -2.32
CA ALA A 70 -1.07 -6.33 -2.68
C ALA A 70 -0.34 -5.72 -1.48
N THR A 71 0.77 -5.06 -1.74
CA THR A 71 1.62 -4.43 -0.72
C THR A 71 1.87 -2.97 -1.07
N ARG A 72 1.75 -2.06 -0.10
CA ARG A 72 2.16 -0.66 -0.26
C ARG A 72 2.95 -0.23 0.95
N HIS A 73 4.05 0.49 0.74
CA HIS A 73 4.84 1.04 1.83
C HIS A 73 4.58 2.54 2.04
N PHE A 74 4.87 3.02 3.23
CA PHE A 74 4.99 4.45 3.53
C PHE A 74 6.02 4.68 4.62
N GLN A 75 6.47 5.93 4.74
CA GLN A 75 7.43 6.34 5.76
C GLN A 75 6.81 7.42 6.64
N ALA A 76 6.95 7.28 7.95
CA ALA A 76 6.47 8.27 8.92
C ALA A 76 7.34 8.21 10.18
N GLY A 77 7.69 9.36 10.76
CA GLY A 77 8.50 9.41 11.97
C GLY A 77 9.90 8.77 11.86
N GLY A 78 10.42 8.58 10.65
CA GLY A 78 11.68 7.86 10.39
C GLY A 78 11.54 6.33 10.31
N ASP A 79 10.34 5.81 10.51
CA ASP A 79 10.02 4.40 10.36
C ASP A 79 9.47 4.07 8.96
N VAL A 80 9.64 2.80 8.56
CA VAL A 80 9.04 2.25 7.34
C VAL A 80 7.91 1.30 7.72
N PHE A 81 6.74 1.54 7.14
CA PHE A 81 5.54 0.74 7.35
C PHE A 81 5.11 0.04 6.06
N LEU A 82 4.38 -1.06 6.20
CA LEU A 82 3.72 -1.76 5.11
C LEU A 82 2.23 -1.92 5.39
N CYS A 83 1.42 -1.59 4.39
CA CYS A 83 0.03 -2.01 4.28
C CYS A 83 -0.04 -3.28 3.43
N LEU A 84 -0.48 -4.39 4.02
CA LEU A 84 -0.70 -5.66 3.33
C LEU A 84 -2.20 -5.85 3.12
N THR A 85 -2.62 -5.89 1.87
CA THR A 85 -4.04 -6.01 1.49
C THR A 85 -4.43 -7.49 1.38
N ARG A 86 -5.50 -7.90 2.05
CA ARG A 86 -6.15 -9.21 1.85
C ARG A 86 -7.58 -9.01 1.38
N TYR A 87 -8.04 -9.86 0.46
CA TYR A 87 -9.40 -9.77 -0.06
C TYR A 87 -10.45 -10.03 1.04
N ILE A 88 -10.26 -11.09 1.81
CA ILE A 88 -11.09 -11.48 2.96
C ILE A 88 -10.16 -11.88 4.12
N GLY A 89 -10.66 -11.78 5.35
CA GLY A 89 -9.88 -11.89 6.57
C GLY A 89 -9.42 -10.51 7.00
N ASP A 90 -8.19 -10.41 7.51
CA ASP A 90 -7.66 -9.15 8.01
C ASP A 90 -6.49 -8.66 7.15
N SER A 91 -6.61 -7.45 6.63
CA SER A 91 -5.44 -6.71 6.10
C SER A 91 -4.54 -6.34 7.27
N MET A 92 -3.25 -6.17 7.03
CA MET A 92 -2.26 -5.97 8.08
C MET A 92 -1.50 -4.68 7.86
N VAL A 93 -1.12 -4.04 8.97
CA VAL A 93 -0.06 -3.04 8.97
C VAL A 93 1.15 -3.66 9.67
N MET A 94 2.32 -3.51 9.05
CA MET A 94 3.58 -3.96 9.63
C MET A 94 4.57 -2.79 9.72
N ARG A 95 5.51 -2.87 10.66
CA ARG A 95 6.62 -1.91 10.82
C ARG A 95 7.96 -2.61 10.65
N TRP A 96 8.90 -1.96 9.99
CA TRP A 96 10.28 -2.42 9.88
C TRP A 96 11.01 -2.27 11.21
N ASP A 97 11.65 -3.34 11.72
CA ASP A 97 12.42 -3.31 12.97
C ASP A 97 13.95 -3.19 12.77
N GLY A 98 14.40 -2.93 11.53
CA GLY A 98 15.83 -2.97 11.14
C GLY A 98 16.27 -4.33 10.58
N SER A 99 15.50 -5.39 10.82
CA SER A 99 15.82 -6.76 10.37
C SER A 99 14.66 -7.41 9.61
N MET A 100 13.44 -7.19 10.08
CA MET A 100 12.21 -7.76 9.55
C MET A 100 11.00 -6.84 9.75
N PHE A 101 9.98 -7.05 8.92
CA PHE A 101 8.65 -6.48 9.17
C PHE A 101 7.95 -7.24 10.30
N ARG A 102 7.43 -6.50 11.27
CA ARG A 102 6.66 -7.01 12.41
C ARG A 102 5.22 -6.55 12.32
N LEU A 103 4.30 -7.47 12.58
CA LEU A 103 2.88 -7.16 12.66
C LEU A 103 2.63 -6.10 13.73
N LEU A 104 1.97 -5.02 13.34
CA LEU A 104 1.62 -3.91 14.22
C LEU A 104 0.12 -3.90 14.52
N GLN A 105 -0.71 -4.12 13.51
CA GLN A 105 -2.16 -4.17 13.66
C GLN A 105 -2.82 -4.95 12.51
N GLN A 106 -4.05 -5.38 12.76
CA GLN A 106 -4.93 -6.06 11.82
C GLN A 106 -6.21 -5.25 11.63
N LEU A 107 -6.69 -5.18 10.39
CA LEU A 107 -7.89 -4.44 10.01
C LEU A 107 -8.81 -5.32 9.14
N PRO A 108 -10.10 -5.45 9.48
CA PRO A 108 -11.00 -6.37 8.81
C PRO A 108 -11.22 -5.97 7.36
N SER A 109 -10.96 -6.91 6.45
CA SER A 109 -11.12 -6.73 5.01
C SER A 109 -12.40 -7.39 4.52
N ARG A 110 -13.22 -6.59 3.83
CA ARG A 110 -14.53 -6.99 3.32
C ARG A 110 -14.55 -6.85 1.79
N GLY A 111 -13.83 -7.75 1.12
CA GLY A 111 -13.63 -7.69 -0.32
C GLY A 111 -12.62 -6.62 -0.72
N ALA A 112 -11.51 -6.48 0.02
CA ALA A 112 -10.54 -5.41 -0.19
C ALA A 112 -9.56 -5.73 -1.33
N HIS A 113 -9.38 -4.79 -2.25
CA HIS A 113 -8.38 -4.88 -3.33
C HIS A 113 -7.29 -3.82 -3.23
N VAL A 114 -7.46 -2.86 -2.31
CA VAL A 114 -6.53 -1.76 -2.13
C VAL A 114 -6.47 -1.37 -0.66
N PHE A 115 -5.25 -1.24 -0.15
CA PHE A 115 -4.95 -0.60 1.12
C PHE A 115 -3.85 0.43 0.89
N GLN A 116 -4.25 1.65 0.55
CA GLN A 116 -3.36 2.68 0.00
C GLN A 116 -2.96 3.69 1.08
N PRO A 117 -1.68 3.77 1.48
CA PRO A 117 -1.19 4.89 2.27
C PRO A 117 -1.07 6.16 1.40
N LEU A 118 -1.34 7.32 1.99
CA LEU A 118 -1.29 8.63 1.34
C LEU A 118 -0.82 9.67 2.35
N LEU A 119 0.11 10.55 1.94
CA LEU A 119 0.49 11.71 2.74
C LEU A 119 -0.25 12.93 2.18
N ILE A 120 -1.25 13.44 2.91
CA ILE A 120 -2.07 14.58 2.49
C ILE A 120 -1.92 15.67 3.54
N ALA A 121 -1.47 16.87 3.15
CA ALA A 121 -1.33 18.01 4.04
C ALA A 121 -0.54 17.75 5.34
N ARG A 122 0.46 16.85 5.28
CA ARG A 122 1.30 16.33 6.39
C ARG A 122 0.65 15.26 7.26
N ASP A 123 -0.63 14.95 7.03
CA ASP A 123 -1.28 13.81 7.66
C ASP A 123 -0.95 12.54 6.89
N GLN A 124 -0.35 11.58 7.59
CA GLN A 124 -0.16 10.24 7.06
C GLN A 124 -1.48 9.48 7.19
N LEU A 125 -2.17 9.31 6.07
CA LEU A 125 -3.42 8.57 5.98
C LEU A 125 -3.20 7.19 5.36
N ALA A 126 -4.17 6.31 5.53
CA ALA A 126 -4.30 5.09 4.76
C ALA A 126 -5.77 4.79 4.47
N ILE A 127 -6.07 4.35 3.24
CA ILE A 127 -7.44 4.06 2.81
C ILE A 127 -7.57 2.58 2.51
N LEU A 128 -8.42 1.88 3.27
CA LEU A 128 -8.78 0.49 3.03
C LEU A 128 -10.06 0.45 2.19
N GLY A 129 -9.91 0.08 0.92
CA GLY A 129 -11.02 -0.11 -0.01
C GLY A 129 -11.85 -1.34 0.35
N SER A 130 -13.14 -1.29 0.07
CA SER A 130 -14.07 -2.38 0.38
C SER A 130 -15.11 -2.55 -0.73
N ASP A 131 -15.29 -3.78 -1.21
CA ASP A 131 -16.33 -4.12 -2.18
C ASP A 131 -17.67 -4.43 -1.48
N PHE A 132 -17.67 -4.75 -0.17
CA PHE A 132 -18.86 -5.20 0.57
C PHE A 132 -19.29 -4.29 1.73
N ALA A 133 -18.56 -3.20 1.98
CA ALA A 133 -18.86 -2.18 2.99
C ALA A 133 -18.33 -0.81 2.55
N PHE A 134 -18.47 0.23 3.38
CA PHE A 134 -17.80 1.50 3.13
C PHE A 134 -16.27 1.33 3.13
N SER A 135 -15.60 2.09 2.26
CA SER A 135 -14.14 2.22 2.32
C SER A 135 -13.78 3.12 3.49
N GLN A 136 -12.80 2.71 4.28
CA GLN A 136 -12.40 3.39 5.50
C GLN A 136 -11.11 4.17 5.29
N VAL A 137 -11.12 5.43 5.71
CA VAL A 137 -9.93 6.28 5.83
C VAL A 137 -9.46 6.20 7.27
N PHE A 138 -8.17 5.96 7.43
CA PHE A 138 -7.49 5.98 8.72
C PHE A 138 -6.42 7.07 8.71
N HIS A 139 -6.15 7.63 9.88
CA HIS A 139 -4.99 8.48 10.12
C HIS A 139 -3.98 7.73 10.98
N LEU A 140 -2.69 7.96 10.73
CA LEU A 140 -1.62 7.46 11.59
C LEU A 140 -1.55 8.30 12.85
N GLU A 141 -1.78 7.68 14.00
CA GLU A 141 -1.49 8.26 15.30
C GLU A 141 0.04 8.21 15.53
N PRO A 142 0.74 9.36 15.62
CA PRO A 142 2.21 9.39 15.58
C PRO A 142 2.89 8.73 16.78
N ASP A 143 2.30 8.79 17.98
CA ASP A 143 2.90 8.32 19.21
C ASP A 143 2.83 6.78 19.34
N LYS A 144 1.74 6.20 18.84
CA LYS A 144 1.48 4.75 18.82
C LYS A 144 1.97 4.09 17.54
N GLY A 145 2.07 4.84 16.45
CA GLY A 145 2.30 4.32 15.09
C GLY A 145 1.13 3.50 14.55
N LEU A 146 -0.07 3.63 15.13
CA LEU A 146 -1.27 2.88 14.74
C LEU A 146 -2.16 3.70 13.81
N LEU A 147 -2.88 3.02 12.93
CA LEU A 147 -3.91 3.64 12.10
C LEU A 147 -5.24 3.66 12.86
N GLU A 148 -5.72 4.86 13.17
CA GLU A 148 -7.01 5.09 13.83
C GLU A 148 -8.07 5.53 12.80
N PRO A 149 -9.33 5.03 12.89
CA PRO A 149 -10.39 5.40 11.96
C PRO A 149 -10.61 6.91 11.95
N LEU A 150 -10.68 7.50 10.77
CA LEU A 150 -10.94 8.93 10.57
C LEU A 150 -12.31 9.17 9.92
N GLN A 151 -12.58 8.48 8.81
CA GLN A 151 -13.78 8.75 8.00
C GLN A 151 -14.16 7.55 7.12
N GLU A 152 -15.46 7.39 6.86
CA GLU A 152 -15.97 6.54 5.78
C GLU A 152 -16.14 7.33 4.47
N LEU A 153 -15.72 6.76 3.34
CA LEU A 153 -15.94 7.37 2.01
C LEU A 153 -17.35 7.07 1.49
N GLY A 154 -18.18 8.11 1.43
CA GLY A 154 -19.56 8.12 0.90
C GLY A 154 -20.45 9.15 1.62
N PRO A 155 -21.74 9.30 1.26
CA PRO A 155 -22.41 8.80 0.07
C PRO A 155 -22.20 9.69 -1.19
N PRO A 156 -22.28 9.11 -2.41
CA PRO A 156 -22.51 7.69 -2.71
C PRO A 156 -21.30 6.82 -2.39
N ALA A 157 -21.55 5.58 -1.93
CA ALA A 157 -20.48 4.63 -1.65
C ALA A 157 -19.65 4.32 -2.90
N LEU A 158 -18.35 4.07 -2.71
CA LEU A 158 -17.47 3.58 -3.76
C LEU A 158 -17.87 2.15 -4.15
N VAL A 159 -18.03 1.89 -5.46
CA VAL A 159 -18.44 0.58 -5.95
C VAL A 159 -17.22 -0.14 -6.51
N ALA A 160 -16.71 -1.09 -5.73
CA ALA A 160 -15.52 -1.88 -6.04
C ALA A 160 -14.26 -1.03 -6.27
N PRO A 161 -13.73 -0.33 -5.25
CA PRO A 161 -12.54 0.50 -5.38
C PRO A 161 -11.29 -0.32 -5.74
N ARG A 162 -10.43 0.21 -6.61
CA ARG A 162 -9.19 -0.47 -7.06
C ARG A 162 -7.92 0.35 -6.87
N ALA A 163 -8.04 1.67 -6.77
CA ALA A 163 -6.90 2.53 -6.50
C ALA A 163 -7.37 3.84 -5.86
N PHE A 164 -6.49 4.41 -5.03
CA PHE A 164 -6.62 5.75 -4.50
C PHE A 164 -5.36 6.54 -4.86
N ALA A 165 -5.53 7.77 -5.32
CA ALA A 165 -4.42 8.68 -5.59
C ALA A 165 -4.83 10.09 -5.23
N HIS A 166 -3.90 10.90 -4.74
CA HIS A 166 -4.18 12.31 -4.49
C HIS A 166 -3.39 13.19 -5.45
N ILE A 167 -3.96 14.35 -5.78
CA ILE A 167 -3.28 15.40 -6.55
C ILE A 167 -3.49 16.74 -5.86
N THR A 168 -2.48 17.60 -5.89
CA THR A 168 -2.59 18.98 -5.39
C THR A 168 -2.52 19.96 -6.55
N ILE A 169 -3.56 20.78 -6.71
CA ILE A 169 -3.65 21.79 -7.76
C ILE A 169 -4.12 23.10 -7.13
N ALA A 170 -3.38 24.18 -7.38
CA ALA A 170 -3.70 25.53 -6.89
C ALA A 170 -4.02 25.58 -5.38
N GLY A 171 -3.24 24.85 -4.56
CA GLY A 171 -3.40 24.78 -3.11
C GLY A 171 -4.57 23.92 -2.61
N ARG A 172 -5.29 23.23 -3.51
CA ARG A 172 -6.36 22.29 -3.14
C ARG A 172 -5.89 20.86 -3.37
N CYS A 173 -6.22 19.97 -2.44
CA CYS A 173 -5.94 18.55 -2.57
C CYS A 173 -7.21 17.79 -2.97
N PHE A 174 -7.09 16.94 -3.99
CA PHE A 174 -8.17 16.09 -4.50
C PHE A 174 -7.76 14.63 -4.38
N LEU A 175 -8.65 13.81 -3.84
CA LEU A 175 -8.51 12.36 -3.78
C LEU A 175 -9.34 11.73 -4.90
N PHE A 176 -8.69 10.95 -5.76
CA PHE A 176 -9.31 10.15 -6.80
C PHE A 176 -9.48 8.72 -6.31
N ALA A 177 -10.68 8.18 -6.47
CA ALA A 177 -11.02 6.80 -6.15
C ALA A 177 -11.46 6.07 -7.41
N ALA A 178 -10.58 5.22 -7.95
CA ALA A 178 -10.89 4.40 -9.12
C ALA A 178 -11.85 3.27 -8.72
N CYS A 179 -12.99 3.17 -9.41
CA CYS A 179 -14.01 2.16 -9.15
C CYS A 179 -14.12 1.20 -10.34
N PHE A 180 -14.15 -0.10 -10.06
CA PHE A 180 -14.24 -1.14 -11.09
C PHE A 180 -15.64 -1.27 -11.70
N LYS A 181 -16.70 -1.11 -10.89
CA LYS A 181 -18.10 -1.31 -11.33
C LYS A 181 -18.92 -0.02 -11.31
N GLY A 182 -18.51 0.98 -10.53
CA GLY A 182 -19.17 2.30 -10.46
C GLY A 182 -18.36 3.41 -11.13
N PRO A 183 -18.86 4.64 -11.12
CA PRO A 183 -18.09 5.79 -11.57
C PRO A 183 -16.86 5.97 -10.66
N THR A 184 -15.73 6.35 -11.27
CA THR A 184 -14.60 6.91 -10.52
C THR A 184 -15.08 8.17 -9.79
N GLN A 185 -14.76 8.28 -8.51
CA GLN A 185 -15.17 9.42 -7.69
C GLN A 185 -13.98 10.31 -7.37
N ILE A 186 -14.25 11.60 -7.18
CA ILE A 186 -13.26 12.61 -6.81
C ILE A 186 -13.77 13.30 -5.54
N TYR A 187 -12.94 13.33 -4.51
CA TYR A 187 -13.19 14.03 -3.26
C TYR A 187 -12.26 15.23 -3.17
N GLN A 188 -12.72 16.33 -2.59
CA GLN A 188 -11.86 17.44 -2.19
C GLN A 188 -11.53 17.27 -0.71
N HIS A 189 -10.25 17.37 -0.36
CA HIS A 189 -9.80 17.40 1.03
C HIS A 189 -10.04 18.79 1.63
N HIS A 190 -10.60 18.84 2.83
CA HIS A 190 -10.84 20.04 3.60
C HIS A 190 -10.31 19.85 5.02
N GLU A 191 -9.43 20.73 5.46
CA GLU A 191 -9.04 20.82 6.87
C GLU A 191 -10.15 21.53 7.63
N LEU A 192 -10.63 20.91 8.71
CA LEU A 192 -11.56 21.52 9.65
C LEU A 192 -10.75 21.98 10.86
N ASP A 193 -10.71 23.28 11.09
CA ASP A 193 -10.17 23.82 12.33
C ASP A 193 -11.19 23.62 13.45
N LEU A 194 -10.86 22.76 14.41
CA LEU A 194 -11.69 22.46 15.58
C LEU A 194 -11.30 23.28 16.81
N SER A 195 -10.39 24.26 16.67
CA SER A 195 -10.01 25.17 17.75
C SER A 195 -11.05 26.29 17.95
N ALA A 196 -12.22 25.91 18.48
CA ALA A 196 -13.28 26.84 18.90
C ALA A 196 -13.71 26.56 20.34
#